data_AF-Q0DPM1-F1
#
_entry.id   AF-Q0DPM1-F1
#
_cell.length_a   1.000
_cell.length_b   1.000
_cell.length_c   1.000
_cell.angle_alpha   90.00
_cell.angle_beta   90.00
_cell.angle_gamma   90.00
#
_symmetry.space_group_name_H-M   'P 1'
#
loop_
_entity.id
_entity.type
_entity.pdbx_description
1 polymer ?
#
loop_
_entity_poly.entity_id
_entity_poly.type
_entity_poly.pdbx_seq_one_letter_code
_entity_poly.pdbx_strand_id
1 'polypeptide(L)'
;AVSNWTVEGILAQAKSKHAKSKCSKPKDKQDDQNEKAQLKLCGEKAVKRKDYRGASNFYSQAIEMDPTDATLYSNRSLCHLQMTEAEAALFDAEFCIQLRPEWIKGYYRKGAALMLLKKHEKACDAFMAGLKLEPGNAEMEKALREAIEAMKKHHVATKNFKPSD
;
A
#
# COMPACT_ATOMS: atom_id res chain seq x y z
N ALA A 1 -59.81 33.00 -16.16
CA ALA A 1 -59.20 32.98 -17.50
C ALA A 1 -58.05 31.99 -17.48
N VAL A 2 -58.09 31.03 -18.40
CA VAL A 2 -57.16 29.89 -18.46
C VAL A 2 -55.83 30.35 -19.09
N SER A 3 -54.78 29.80 -18.52
CA SER A 3 -53.34 29.93 -18.75
C SER A 3 -52.86 29.89 -20.20
N ASN A 4 -52.08 30.91 -20.60
CA ASN A 4 -51.17 30.87 -21.76
C ASN A 4 -49.73 30.82 -21.25
N TRP A 5 -49.19 29.61 -21.09
CA TRP A 5 -47.76 29.38 -20.92
C TRP A 5 -47.13 29.37 -22.31
N THR A 6 -46.51 30.48 -22.70
CA THR A 6 -45.75 30.58 -23.95
C THR A 6 -44.52 29.68 -23.87
N VAL A 7 -44.20 28.98 -24.97
CA VAL A 7 -43.07 28.04 -25.08
C VAL A 7 -41.72 28.73 -24.75
N GLU A 8 -41.61 30.03 -25.00
CA GLU A 8 -40.43 30.83 -24.65
C GLU A 8 -40.23 31.03 -23.13
N GLY A 9 -41.30 31.03 -22.33
CA GLY A 9 -41.23 31.17 -20.88
C GLY A 9 -40.72 29.91 -20.17
N ILE A 10 -40.99 28.72 -20.74
CA ILE A 10 -40.54 27.44 -20.18
C ILE A 10 -39.03 27.23 -20.41
N LEU A 11 -38.47 27.80 -21.50
CA LEU A 11 -37.03 27.74 -21.79
C LEU A 11 -36.15 28.60 -20.86
N ALA A 12 -36.73 29.57 -20.15
CA ALA A 12 -35.98 30.42 -19.21
C ALA A 12 -35.73 29.73 -17.85
N GLN A 13 -36.62 28.85 -17.39
CA GLN A 13 -36.44 28.09 -16.14
C GLN A 13 -35.52 26.87 -16.31
N ALA A 14 -35.42 26.33 -17.54
CA ALA A 14 -34.60 25.17 -17.86
C ALA A 14 -33.08 25.47 -17.95
N LYS A 15 -32.66 26.74 -17.94
CA LYS A 15 -31.24 27.12 -17.86
C LYS A 15 -30.67 27.16 -16.43
N SER A 16 -31.45 26.80 -15.41
CA SER A 16 -31.02 26.79 -14.00
C SER A 16 -30.61 25.40 -13.47
N LYS A 17 -30.86 24.31 -14.21
CA LYS A 17 -30.50 22.94 -13.77
C LYS A 17 -30.00 22.07 -14.92
N HIS A 18 -28.80 22.37 -15.41
CA HIS A 18 -27.81 21.43 -15.98
C HIS A 18 -26.76 22.22 -16.78
N ALA A 19 -25.92 22.97 -16.07
CA ALA A 19 -24.55 23.14 -16.52
C ALA A 19 -23.75 22.02 -15.83
N LYS A 20 -23.66 20.85 -16.50
CA LYS A 20 -22.47 20.01 -16.34
C LYS A 20 -21.31 20.86 -16.86
N SER A 21 -20.80 21.74 -16.01
CA SER A 21 -19.48 22.31 -16.18
C SER A 21 -18.49 21.17 -15.92
N LYS A 22 -18.30 20.32 -16.93
CA LYS A 22 -16.97 19.79 -17.21
C LYS A 22 -16.18 20.95 -17.82
N CYS A 23 -15.90 21.96 -17.02
CA CYS A 23 -14.68 22.73 -17.19
C CYS A 23 -13.67 22.00 -16.31
N SER A 24 -13.15 20.89 -16.83
CA SER A 24 -11.91 20.31 -16.34
C SER A 24 -10.87 21.40 -16.48
N LYS A 25 -10.65 22.16 -15.40
CA LYS A 25 -9.48 23.01 -15.28
C LYS A 25 -8.29 22.13 -15.67
N PRO A 26 -7.35 22.60 -16.51
CA PRO A 26 -6.09 21.89 -16.66
C PRO A 26 -5.56 21.71 -15.23
N LYS A 27 -5.50 20.45 -14.75
CA LYS A 27 -4.91 20.16 -13.46
C LYS A 27 -3.44 20.50 -13.61
N ASP A 28 -3.04 21.63 -13.05
CA ASP A 28 -1.64 22.03 -13.05
C ASP A 28 -0.86 20.93 -12.33
N LYS A 29 0.27 20.51 -12.90
CA LYS A 29 1.14 19.47 -12.30
C LYS A 29 1.52 19.79 -10.85
N GLN A 30 1.51 21.09 -10.51
CA GLN A 30 1.74 21.61 -9.16
C GLN A 30 0.60 21.25 -8.18
N ASP A 31 -0.65 21.33 -8.63
CA ASP A 31 -1.83 21.00 -7.83
C ASP A 31 -1.91 19.50 -7.56
N ASP A 32 -1.64 18.67 -8.58
CA ASP A 32 -1.62 17.21 -8.44
C ASP A 32 -0.49 16.73 -7.51
N GLN A 33 0.69 17.37 -7.56
CA GLN A 33 1.79 17.06 -6.63
C GLN A 33 1.45 17.47 -5.19
N ASN A 34 0.75 18.59 -4.99
CA ASN A 34 0.32 19.03 -3.68
C ASN A 34 -0.76 18.09 -3.11
N GLU A 35 -1.72 17.67 -3.94
CA GLU A 35 -2.75 16.71 -3.56
C GLU A 35 -2.15 15.34 -3.16
N LYS A 36 -1.20 14.80 -3.94
CA LYS A 36 -0.46 13.58 -3.57
C LYS A 36 0.23 13.73 -2.21
N ALA A 37 0.90 14.86 -1.98
CA ALA A 37 1.59 15.12 -0.72
C ALA A 37 0.62 15.16 0.47
N GLN A 38 -0.58 15.74 0.29
CA GLN A 38 -1.63 15.72 1.31
C GLN A 38 -2.13 14.30 1.57
N LEU A 39 -2.38 13.50 0.54
CA LEU A 39 -2.79 12.10 0.69
C LEU A 39 -1.75 11.29 1.47
N LYS A 40 -0.47 11.45 1.15
CA LYS A 40 0.63 10.81 1.88
C LYS A 40 0.64 11.23 3.36
N LEU A 41 0.51 12.52 3.65
CA LEU A 41 0.45 13.04 5.01
C LEU A 41 -0.78 12.51 5.78
N CYS A 42 -1.93 12.41 5.14
CA CYS A 42 -3.14 11.81 5.70
C CYS A 42 -2.95 10.33 6.02
N GLY A 43 -2.29 9.58 5.12
CA GLY A 43 -1.89 8.20 5.33
C GLY A 43 -0.98 8.05 6.55
N GLU A 44 0.06 8.87 6.67
CA GLU A 44 0.98 8.86 7.82
C GLU A 44 0.26 9.19 9.14
N LYS A 45 -0.64 10.18 9.14
CA LYS A 45 -1.47 10.52 10.31
C LYS A 45 -2.41 9.37 10.68
N ALA A 46 -2.99 8.67 9.71
CA ALA A 46 -3.84 7.51 9.95
C ALA A 46 -3.03 6.33 10.54
N VAL A 47 -1.82 6.07 10.04
CA VAL A 47 -0.89 5.08 10.64
C VAL A 47 -0.57 5.44 12.09
N LYS A 48 -0.31 6.71 12.41
CA LYS A 48 -0.07 7.15 13.80
C LYS A 48 -1.27 6.91 14.71
N ARG A 49 -2.49 6.96 14.18
CA ARG A 49 -3.73 6.62 14.89
C ARG A 49 -4.04 5.11 14.90
N LYS A 50 -3.17 4.27 14.33
CA LYS A 50 -3.40 2.83 14.11
C LYS A 50 -4.60 2.51 13.21
N ASP A 51 -5.07 3.49 12.44
CA ASP A 51 -6.11 3.29 11.42
C ASP A 51 -5.44 2.84 10.11
N TYR A 52 -5.11 1.55 10.04
CA TYR A 52 -4.39 0.97 8.90
C TYR A 52 -5.25 0.84 7.65
N ARG A 53 -6.56 0.66 7.80
CA ARG A 53 -7.49 0.60 6.66
C ARG A 53 -7.71 1.99 6.04
N GLY A 54 -7.86 3.03 6.87
CA GLY A 54 -7.88 4.41 6.37
C GLY A 54 -6.55 4.80 5.74
N ALA A 55 -5.43 4.42 6.35
CA ALA A 55 -4.10 4.68 5.79
C ALA A 55 -3.89 4.00 4.43
N SER A 56 -4.26 2.73 4.28
CA SER A 56 -4.12 2.03 3.00
C SER A 56 -4.94 2.68 1.89
N ASN A 57 -6.14 3.18 2.19
CA ASN A 57 -6.97 3.93 1.24
C ASN A 57 -6.31 5.23 0.78
N PHE A 58 -5.71 5.99 1.71
CA PHE A 58 -4.97 7.21 1.34
C PHE A 58 -3.74 6.90 0.47
N TYR A 59 -2.99 5.84 0.80
CA TYR A 59 -1.85 5.42 -0.02
C TYR A 59 -2.28 4.91 -1.39
N SER A 60 -3.40 4.19 -1.51
CA SER A 60 -3.94 3.76 -2.81
C SER A 60 -4.30 4.94 -3.70
N GLN A 61 -4.97 5.97 -3.16
CA GLN A 61 -5.26 7.20 -3.91
C GLN A 61 -3.96 7.91 -4.32
N ALA A 62 -2.96 7.98 -3.44
CA ALA A 62 -1.67 8.58 -3.80
C ALA A 62 -0.93 7.79 -4.90
N ILE A 63 -1.07 6.45 -4.91
CA ILE A 63 -0.50 5.57 -5.94
C ILE A 63 -1.17 5.78 -7.30
N GLU A 64 -2.49 6.01 -7.34
CA GLU A 64 -3.19 6.36 -8.58
C GLU A 64 -2.66 7.65 -9.20
N MET A 65 -2.16 8.58 -8.39
CA MET A 65 -1.54 9.83 -8.86
C MET A 65 -0.09 9.64 -9.29
N ASP A 66 0.68 8.82 -8.58
CA ASP A 66 2.08 8.52 -8.88
C ASP A 66 2.41 7.05 -8.58
N PRO A 67 2.30 6.17 -9.58
CA PRO A 67 2.59 4.75 -9.41
C PRO A 67 4.09 4.45 -9.34
N THR A 68 4.96 5.47 -9.42
CA THR A 68 6.42 5.29 -9.38
C THR A 68 7.04 5.61 -8.03
N ASP A 69 6.26 6.15 -7.09
CA ASP A 69 6.74 6.44 -5.73
C ASP A 69 6.78 5.17 -4.86
N ALA A 70 7.96 4.54 -4.81
CA ALA A 70 8.21 3.36 -3.99
C ALA A 70 7.83 3.53 -2.51
N THR A 71 7.85 4.76 -1.97
CA THR A 71 7.51 5.02 -0.56
C THR A 71 6.04 4.75 -0.25
N LEU A 72 5.15 4.96 -1.23
CA LEU A 72 3.73 4.68 -1.08
C LEU A 72 3.47 3.18 -0.97
N TYR A 73 4.11 2.37 -1.82
CA TYR A 73 4.01 0.91 -1.76
C TYR A 73 4.59 0.36 -0.45
N SER A 74 5.77 0.82 -0.01
CA SER A 74 6.33 0.41 1.29
C SER A 74 5.40 0.74 2.47
N ASN A 75 4.73 1.90 2.43
CA ASN A 75 3.82 2.33 3.50
C ASN A 75 2.48 1.60 3.45
N ARG A 76 1.95 1.32 2.26
CA ARG A 76 0.73 0.51 2.10
C ARG A 76 0.97 -0.95 2.48
N SER A 77 2.13 -1.50 2.13
CA SER A 77 2.60 -2.81 2.60
C SER A 77 2.63 -2.90 4.13
N LEU A 78 3.14 -1.87 4.82
CA LEU A 78 3.05 -1.80 6.29
C LEU A 78 1.61 -1.90 6.79
N CYS A 79 0.69 -1.16 6.18
CA CYS A 79 -0.72 -1.18 6.56
C CYS A 79 -1.32 -2.58 6.40
N HIS A 80 -1.04 -3.25 5.29
CA HIS A 80 -1.46 -4.63 5.05
C HIS A 80 -0.87 -5.62 6.06
N LEU A 81 0.41 -5.47 6.43
CA LEU A 81 1.03 -6.29 7.50
C LEU A 81 0.30 -6.14 8.83
N GLN A 82 -0.05 -4.90 9.21
CA GLN A 82 -0.76 -4.61 10.45
C GLN A 82 -2.22 -5.12 10.43
N MET A 83 -2.81 -5.25 9.24
CA MET A 83 -4.11 -5.87 9.03
C MET A 83 -4.04 -7.39 8.80
N THR A 84 -2.84 -7.99 8.88
CA THR A 84 -2.57 -9.42 8.58
C THR A 84 -2.92 -9.87 7.15
N GLU A 85 -3.01 -8.92 6.22
CA GLU A 85 -3.27 -9.15 4.79
C GLU A 85 -1.94 -9.43 4.06
N ALA A 86 -1.39 -10.63 4.30
CA ALA A 86 0.00 -10.95 3.98
C ALA A 86 0.31 -10.96 2.46
N GLU A 87 -0.60 -11.44 1.62
CA GLU A 87 -0.44 -11.46 0.16
C GLU A 87 -0.39 -10.04 -0.43
N ALA A 88 -1.28 -9.15 0.04
CA ALA A 88 -1.29 -7.75 -0.38
C ALA A 88 -0.01 -7.03 0.08
N ALA A 89 0.43 -7.28 1.32
CA ALA A 89 1.69 -6.76 1.83
C ALA A 89 2.89 -7.22 0.99
N LEU A 90 2.91 -8.49 0.57
CA LEU A 90 3.97 -9.06 -0.26
C LEU A 90 4.00 -8.40 -1.65
N PHE A 91 2.84 -8.26 -2.29
CA PHE A 91 2.73 -7.60 -3.59
C PHE A 91 3.31 -6.19 -3.57
N ASP A 92 2.90 -5.37 -2.59
CA ASP A 92 3.41 -4.01 -2.44
C ASP A 92 4.91 -3.97 -2.12
N ALA A 93 5.40 -4.91 -1.31
CA ALA A 93 6.81 -4.99 -0.99
C ALA A 93 7.66 -5.33 -2.22
N GLU A 94 7.20 -6.26 -3.06
CA GLU A 94 7.88 -6.62 -4.31
C GLU A 94 7.87 -5.46 -5.30
N PHE A 95 6.76 -4.77 -5.44
CA PHE A 95 6.68 -3.59 -6.30
C PHE A 95 7.58 -2.45 -5.79
N CYS A 96 7.66 -2.25 -4.46
CA CYS A 96 8.60 -1.32 -3.84
C CYS A 96 10.07 -1.65 -4.19
N ILE A 97 10.44 -2.94 -4.17
CA ILE A 97 11.79 -3.39 -4.54
C ILE A 97 12.04 -3.17 -6.04
N GLN A 98 11.06 -3.44 -6.90
CA GLN A 98 11.18 -3.21 -8.34
C GLN A 98 11.43 -1.73 -8.66
N LEU A 99 10.70 -0.83 -8.00
CA LEU A 99 10.86 0.62 -8.18
C LEU A 99 12.18 1.14 -7.58
N ARG A 100 12.61 0.60 -6.45
CA ARG A 100 13.80 1.07 -5.73
C ARG A 100 14.60 -0.09 -5.13
N PRO A 101 15.41 -0.79 -5.94
CA PRO A 101 16.07 -2.04 -5.55
C PRO A 101 17.16 -1.87 -4.49
N GLU A 102 17.66 -0.65 -4.28
CA GLU A 102 18.66 -0.33 -3.25
C GLU A 102 18.02 0.10 -1.92
N TRP A 103 16.69 0.01 -1.78
CA TRP A 103 16.00 0.41 -0.56
C TRP A 103 15.69 -0.76 0.36
N ILE A 104 16.43 -0.83 1.47
CA ILE A 104 16.29 -1.92 2.46
C ILE A 104 14.86 -2.09 3.01
N LYS A 105 14.05 -1.02 3.06
CA LYS A 105 12.67 -1.11 3.56
C LYS A 105 11.80 -2.06 2.73
N GLY A 106 11.98 -2.10 1.41
CA GLY A 106 11.24 -3.03 0.54
C GLY A 106 11.53 -4.49 0.91
N TYR A 107 12.80 -4.83 1.11
CA TYR A 107 13.23 -6.17 1.53
C TYR A 107 12.71 -6.55 2.91
N TYR A 108 12.74 -5.61 3.87
CA TYR A 108 12.17 -5.84 5.19
C TYR A 108 10.66 -6.14 5.11
N ARG A 109 9.91 -5.33 4.34
CA ARG A 109 8.46 -5.53 4.13
C ARG A 109 8.18 -6.89 3.49
N LYS A 110 8.98 -7.29 2.48
CA LYS A 110 8.87 -8.58 1.79
C LYS A 110 9.11 -9.73 2.76
N GLY A 111 10.19 -9.68 3.56
CA GLY A 111 10.49 -10.69 4.57
C GLY A 111 9.38 -10.81 5.62
N ALA A 112 8.88 -9.68 6.13
CA ALA A 112 7.78 -9.66 7.10
C ALA A 112 6.47 -10.27 6.53
N ALA A 113 6.15 -9.98 5.26
CA ALA A 113 4.98 -10.56 4.60
C ALA A 113 5.12 -12.09 4.43
N LEU A 114 6.33 -12.54 4.02
CA LEU A 114 6.63 -13.97 3.88
C LEU A 114 6.61 -14.71 5.22
N MET A 115 6.98 -14.05 6.32
CA MET A 115 6.84 -14.59 7.68
C MET A 115 5.38 -14.83 8.04
N LEU A 116 4.46 -13.90 7.74
CA LEU A 116 3.02 -14.11 7.93
C LEU A 116 2.48 -15.25 7.08
N LEU A 117 2.99 -15.40 5.85
CA LEU A 117 2.65 -16.51 4.95
C LEU A 117 3.30 -17.85 5.35
N LYS A 118 4.08 -17.90 6.43
CA LYS A 118 4.87 -19.06 6.87
C LYS A 118 5.86 -19.58 5.81
N LYS A 119 6.24 -18.73 4.85
CA LYS A 119 7.25 -19.02 3.82
C LYS A 119 8.64 -18.65 4.35
N HIS A 120 9.06 -19.30 5.44
CA HIS A 120 10.22 -18.90 6.24
C HIS A 120 11.53 -18.89 5.45
N GLU A 121 11.74 -19.83 4.54
CA GLU A 121 12.92 -19.86 3.65
C GLU A 121 13.03 -18.60 2.80
N LYS A 122 11.96 -18.26 2.09
CA LYS A 122 11.89 -17.05 1.27
C LYS A 122 12.00 -15.77 2.11
N ALA A 123 11.52 -15.80 3.35
CA ALA A 123 11.69 -14.69 4.27
C ALA A 123 13.16 -14.46 4.63
N CYS A 124 13.91 -15.54 4.93
CA CYS A 124 15.36 -15.48 5.15
C CYS A 124 16.07 -14.88 3.93
N ASP A 125 15.74 -15.33 2.72
CA ASP A 125 16.34 -14.80 1.49
C ASP A 125 16.10 -13.29 1.33
N ALA A 126 14.88 -12.83 1.62
CA ALA A 126 14.53 -11.41 1.54
C ALA A 126 15.31 -10.57 2.56
N PHE A 127 15.40 -11.01 3.82
CA PHE A 127 16.18 -10.30 4.84
C PHE A 127 17.69 -10.33 4.54
N MET A 128 18.21 -11.46 4.06
CA MET A 128 19.60 -11.55 3.61
C MET A 128 19.90 -10.61 2.44
N ALA A 129 18.98 -10.48 1.48
CA ALA A 129 19.13 -9.55 0.37
C ALA A 129 19.20 -8.09 0.85
N GLY A 130 18.37 -7.70 1.84
CA GLY A 130 18.48 -6.37 2.44
C GLY A 130 19.77 -6.15 3.24
N LEU A 131 20.25 -7.17 3.97
CA LEU A 131 21.52 -7.09 4.71
C LEU A 131 22.75 -7.02 3.80
N LYS A 132 22.66 -7.50 2.56
CA LYS A 132 23.72 -7.29 1.56
C LYS A 132 23.83 -5.81 1.16
N LEU A 133 22.74 -5.06 1.21
CA LEU A 133 22.71 -3.62 0.90
C LEU A 133 23.17 -2.79 2.09
N GLU A 134 22.70 -3.12 3.29
CA GLU A 134 23.08 -2.45 4.53
C GLU A 134 23.54 -3.48 5.57
N PRO A 135 24.82 -3.88 5.53
CA PRO A 135 25.39 -4.76 6.54
C PRO A 135 25.34 -4.10 7.93
N GLY A 136 25.00 -4.86 8.97
CA GLY A 136 24.91 -4.35 10.34
C GLY A 136 23.57 -3.68 10.69
N ASN A 137 22.56 -3.76 9.82
CA ASN A 137 21.22 -3.31 10.17
C ASN A 137 20.59 -4.23 11.26
N ALA A 138 20.65 -3.79 12.51
CA ALA A 138 20.22 -4.58 13.66
C ALA A 138 18.76 -5.04 13.61
N GLU A 139 17.86 -4.23 13.02
CA GLU A 139 16.46 -4.62 12.87
C GLU A 139 16.31 -5.80 11.90
N MET A 140 17.02 -5.74 10.78
CA MET A 140 16.98 -6.79 9.77
C MET A 140 17.72 -8.06 10.21
N GLU A 141 18.82 -7.94 10.94
CA GLU A 141 19.50 -9.10 11.56
C GLU A 141 18.60 -9.82 12.57
N LYS A 142 17.87 -9.05 13.38
CA LYS A 142 16.88 -9.60 14.30
C LYS A 142 15.77 -10.34 13.54
N ALA A 143 15.21 -9.72 12.49
CA ALA A 143 14.18 -10.33 11.68
C ALA A 143 14.65 -11.61 10.96
N LEU A 144 15.90 -11.63 10.48
CA LEU A 144 16.52 -12.83 9.90
C LEU A 144 16.65 -13.95 10.96
N ARG A 145 17.10 -13.62 12.18
CA ARG A 145 17.18 -14.60 13.27
C ARG A 145 15.82 -15.20 13.58
N GLU A 146 14.79 -14.36 13.70
CA GLU A 146 13.41 -14.80 13.92
C GLU A 146 12.91 -15.73 12.78
N ALA A 147 13.24 -15.41 11.53
CA ALA A 147 12.90 -16.24 10.38
C ALA A 147 13.59 -17.62 10.39
N ILE A 148 14.88 -17.66 10.75
CA ILE A 148 15.65 -18.91 10.87
C ILE A 148 15.08 -19.79 12.00
N GLU A 149 14.74 -19.19 13.14
CA GLU A 149 14.12 -19.93 14.24
C GLU A 149 12.74 -20.49 13.86
N ALA A 150 11.93 -19.70 13.15
CA ALA A 150 10.62 -20.15 12.66
C ALA A 150 10.76 -21.29 11.65
N MET A 151 11.72 -21.21 10.73
CA MET A 151 12.05 -22.30 9.80
C MET A 151 12.42 -23.59 10.55
N LYS A 152 13.31 -23.52 11.55
CA LYS A 152 13.72 -24.69 12.35
C LYS A 152 12.53 -25.32 13.07
N LYS A 153 11.69 -24.50 13.70
CA LYS A 153 10.47 -24.98 14.38
C LYS A 153 9.51 -25.67 13.41
N HIS A 154 9.29 -25.08 12.24
CA HIS A 154 8.46 -25.67 11.20
C HIS A 154 9.02 -27.02 10.73
N HIS A 155 10.34 -27.10 10.47
CA HIS A 155 10.99 -28.35 10.06
C HIS A 155 10.84 -29.46 11.12
N VAL A 156 11.07 -29.14 12.40
CA VAL A 156 10.89 -30.10 13.51
C VAL A 156 9.44 -30.57 13.61
N ALA A 157 8.47 -29.65 13.49
CA ALA A 157 7.05 -29.99 13.50
C ALA A 157 6.67 -30.94 12.35
N THR A 158 7.17 -30.68 11.13
CA THR A 158 6.92 -31.56 9.99
C THR A 158 7.56 -32.94 10.13
N LYS A 159 8.73 -33.04 10.77
CA LYS A 159 9.43 -34.32 10.99
C LYS A 159 8.73 -35.19 12.05
N ASN A 160 8.15 -34.55 13.06
CA ASN A 160 7.43 -35.23 14.14
C ASN A 160 6.00 -35.64 13.73
N PHE A 161 5.43 -34.98 12.70
CA PHE A 161 4.16 -35.37 12.10
C PHE A 161 4.38 -36.53 11.11
N LYS A 162 4.48 -37.76 11.62
CA LYS A 162 4.33 -38.98 10.81
C LYS A 162 2.88 -39.44 10.95
N PRO A 163 2.06 -39.45 9.88
CA PRO A 163 0.75 -40.09 9.93
C PRO A 163 0.97 -41.57 10.24
N SER A 164 0.32 -42.09 11.27
CA SER A 164 0.19 -43.53 11.48
C SER A 164 -0.68 -44.08 10.36
N ASP A 165 -0.10 -44.96 9.53
CA ASP A 165 -0.78 -45.72 8.47
C ASP A 165 -1.93 -46.58 9.02
#